data_AF-A0A3D2MM53-F1
#
_entry.id   AF-A0A3D2MM53-F1
#
_cell.length_a   1.000
_cell.length_b   1.000
_cell.length_c   1.000
_cell.angle_alpha   90.00
_cell.angle_beta   90.00
_cell.angle_gamma   90.00
#
_symmetry.space_group_name_H-M   'P 1'
#
loop_
_entity.id
_entity.type
_entity.pdbx_description
1 polymer ?
#
loop_
_entity_poly.entity_id
_entity_poly.type
_entity_poly.pdbx_seq_one_letter_code
_entity_poly.pdbx_strand_id
1 'polypeptide(L)'
;GVPIYSNLKLKRQNHGQLPFLVAWLNAYAVSAIFNLFDLLVIDYLVVIGLHPEFVVLPGTEGMASYHDFFFPFVGFLKGLGFGLVPSLLIAFFTSRQWTKELDHDQVT
;
A
#
# COMPACT_ATOMS: atom_id res chain seq x y z
N GLY A 1 -6.08 4.79 7.53
CA GLY A 1 -5.18 3.75 6.98
C GLY A 1 -3.73 4.19 7.06
N VAL A 2 -2.78 3.24 7.05
CA VAL A 2 -1.32 3.50 7.17
C VAL A 2 -0.79 4.51 6.14
N PRO A 3 -1.18 4.44 4.84
CA PRO A 3 -0.69 5.41 3.84
C PRO A 3 -1.16 6.85 4.09
N ILE A 4 -2.37 7.03 4.66
CA ILE A 4 -2.91 8.35 5.02
C ILE A 4 -2.12 8.95 6.18
N TYR A 5 -1.84 8.16 7.22
CA TYR A 5 -1.05 8.61 8.37
C TYR A 5 0.38 9.00 7.97
N SER A 6 1.01 8.23 7.09
CA SER A 6 2.32 8.55 6.53
C SER A 6 2.33 9.91 5.84
N ASN A 7 1.35 10.17 4.96
CA ASN A 7 1.24 11.47 4.28
C ASN A 7 0.95 12.64 5.24
N LEU A 8 0.12 12.45 6.27
CA LEU A 8 -0.14 13.48 7.27
C LEU A 8 1.12 13.82 8.07
N LYS A 9 1.90 12.81 8.46
CA LYS A 9 3.19 12.99 9.13
C LYS A 9 4.16 13.76 8.23
N LEU A 10 4.24 13.39 6.95
CA LEU A 10 5.11 14.07 5.97
C LEU A 10 4.67 15.53 5.76
N LYS A 11 3.36 15.79 5.69
CA LYS A 11 2.81 17.16 5.56
C LYS A 11 3.16 18.03 6.76
N ARG A 12 3.12 17.48 7.98
CA ARG A 12 3.52 18.18 9.20
C ARG A 12 5.02 18.51 9.20
N GLN A 13 5.86 17.59 8.74
CA GLN A 13 7.31 17.80 8.64
C GLN A 13 7.66 18.85 7.58
N ASN A 14 6.87 18.94 6.51
CA ASN A 14 7.10 19.85 5.39
C ASN A 14 6.33 21.19 5.53
N HIS A 15 6.13 21.66 6.78
CA HIS A 15 5.49 22.93 7.12
C HIS A 15 4.08 23.13 6.51
N GLY A 16 3.32 22.04 6.38
CA GLY A 16 1.96 22.06 5.80
C GLY A 16 1.93 22.00 4.27
N GLN A 17 3.08 22.09 3.60
CA GLN A 17 3.20 22.04 2.15
C GLN A 17 3.56 20.64 1.68
N LEU A 18 2.60 19.93 1.10
CA LEU A 18 2.83 18.61 0.51
C LEU A 18 2.45 18.64 -0.98
N PRO A 19 3.42 18.66 -1.91
CA PRO A 19 3.12 18.58 -3.34
C PRO A 19 2.34 17.30 -3.64
N PHE A 20 1.33 17.39 -4.51
CA PHE A 20 0.46 16.26 -4.87
C PHE A 20 1.27 15.03 -5.31
N LEU A 21 2.29 15.23 -6.14
CA LEU A 21 3.14 14.14 -6.63
C LEU A 21 3.92 13.45 -5.51
N VAL A 22 4.38 14.21 -4.51
CA VAL A 22 5.09 13.67 -3.33
C VAL A 22 4.12 12.91 -2.44
N ALA A 23 2.91 13.43 -2.23
CA ALA A 23 1.85 12.76 -1.46
C ALA A 23 1.42 11.44 -2.12
N TRP A 24 1.32 11.45 -3.44
CA TRP A 24 0.99 10.26 -4.23
C TRP A 24 2.09 9.22 -4.17
N LEU A 25 3.34 9.62 -4.44
CA LEU A 25 4.48 8.71 -4.42
C LEU A 25 4.68 8.09 -3.03
N ASN A 26 4.50 8.87 -1.96
CA ASN A 26 4.60 8.34 -0.60
C ASN A 26 3.48 7.33 -0.30
N ALA A 27 2.21 7.66 -0.60
CA ALA A 27 1.10 6.73 -0.39
C ALA A 27 1.24 5.43 -1.22
N TYR A 28 1.70 5.57 -2.46
CA TYR A 28 1.96 4.43 -3.34
C TYR A 28 3.12 3.59 -2.82
N ALA A 29 4.25 4.21 -2.46
CA ALA A 29 5.42 3.50 -1.94
C ALA A 29 5.09 2.71 -0.66
N VAL A 30 4.36 3.32 0.27
CA VAL A 30 3.90 2.62 1.49
C VAL A 30 3.05 1.41 1.11
N SER A 31 2.08 1.58 0.22
CA SER A 31 1.21 0.47 -0.24
C SER A 31 1.99 -0.62 -0.98
N ALA A 32 2.97 -0.23 -1.81
CA ALA A 32 3.82 -1.15 -2.55
C ALA A 32 4.74 -1.96 -1.63
N ILE A 33 5.23 -1.37 -0.54
CA ILE A 33 6.00 -2.09 0.49
C ILE A 33 5.13 -3.13 1.19
N PHE A 34 3.87 -2.80 1.53
CA PHE A 34 2.94 -3.79 2.09
C PHE A 34 2.67 -4.92 1.09
N ASN A 35 2.37 -4.60 -0.16
CA ASN A 35 2.16 -5.59 -1.21
C ASN A 35 3.40 -6.48 -1.44
N LEU A 36 4.61 -5.92 -1.30
CA LEU A 36 5.86 -6.69 -1.35
C LEU A 36 6.05 -7.57 -0.12
N PHE A 37 5.70 -7.06 1.06
CA PHE A 37 5.75 -7.84 2.30
C PHE A 37 4.80 -9.04 2.23
N ASP A 38 3.58 -8.85 1.72
CA ASP A 38 2.63 -9.94 1.52
C ASP A 38 3.21 -11.01 0.60
N LEU A 39 3.80 -10.63 -0.54
CA LEU A 39 4.45 -11.58 -1.45
C LEU A 39 5.60 -12.36 -0.78
N LEU A 40 6.52 -11.66 -0.11
CA LEU A 40 7.73 -12.30 0.42
C LEU A 40 7.47 -13.10 1.69
N VAL A 41 6.67 -12.55 2.61
CA VAL A 41 6.47 -13.12 3.95
C VAL A 41 5.25 -14.01 3.97
N ILE A 42 4.12 -13.56 3.46
CA ILE A 42 2.90 -14.37 3.51
C ILE A 42 2.93 -15.41 2.39
N ASP A 43 3.06 -15.00 1.14
CA ASP A 43 2.93 -15.95 0.03
C ASP A 43 4.17 -16.86 -0.10
N TYR A 44 5.38 -16.32 -0.06
CA TYR A 44 6.57 -17.15 -0.26
C TYR A 44 7.02 -17.87 1.00
N LEU A 45 7.14 -17.17 2.14
CA LEU A 45 7.63 -17.80 3.37
C LEU A 45 6.54 -18.65 4.04
N VAL A 46 5.31 -18.16 4.18
CA VAL A 46 4.25 -18.91 4.87
C VAL A 46 3.57 -19.92 3.95
N VAL A 47 3.06 -19.50 2.79
CA VAL A 47 2.29 -20.41 1.93
C VAL A 47 3.18 -21.45 1.26
N ILE A 48 4.25 -21.03 0.57
CA ILE A 48 5.16 -21.96 -0.14
C ILE A 48 6.27 -22.48 0.78
N GLY A 49 6.70 -21.74 1.81
CA GLY A 49 7.80 -22.17 2.68
C GLY A 49 7.34 -23.12 3.78
N LEU A 50 6.26 -22.77 4.49
CA LEU A 50 5.78 -23.53 5.65
C LEU A 50 4.71 -24.56 5.31
N HIS A 51 4.05 -24.46 4.15
CA HIS A 51 2.98 -25.38 3.71
C HIS A 51 2.03 -25.79 4.83
N PRO A 52 1.36 -24.85 5.50
CA PRO A 52 0.54 -25.20 6.65
C PRO A 52 -0.68 -26.01 6.22
N GLU A 53 -1.08 -26.97 7.04
CA GLU A 53 -2.16 -27.94 6.74
C GLU A 53 -3.53 -27.29 6.48
N PHE A 54 -3.74 -26.02 6.85
CA PHE A 54 -4.97 -25.29 6.52
C PHE A 54 -5.02 -24.78 5.06
N VAL A 55 -3.86 -24.59 4.42
CA VAL A 55 -3.79 -24.17 3.01
C VAL A 55 -3.71 -25.39 2.09
N VAL A 56 -3.07 -26.46 2.56
CA VAL A 56 -2.93 -27.71 1.81
C VAL A 56 -4.21 -28.53 1.97
N LEU A 57 -4.93 -28.74 0.87
CA LEU A 57 -6.13 -29.57 0.89
C LEU A 57 -5.75 -31.05 1.12
N PRO A 58 -6.39 -31.75 2.07
CA PRO A 58 -6.11 -33.16 2.34
C PRO A 58 -6.23 -34.02 1.07
N GLY A 59 -5.23 -34.84 0.79
CA GLY A 59 -5.18 -35.67 -0.43
C GLY A 59 -4.62 -34.96 -1.67
N THR A 60 -4.10 -33.73 -1.53
CA THR A 60 -3.39 -33.01 -2.61
C THR A 60 -1.98 -32.60 -2.22
N GLU A 61 -1.42 -33.12 -1.13
CA GLU A 61 -0.18 -32.63 -0.51
C GLU A 61 1.04 -32.62 -1.43
N GLY A 62 1.04 -33.39 -2.52
CA GLY A 62 2.11 -33.48 -3.51
C GLY A 62 1.89 -32.72 -4.82
N MET A 63 0.82 -31.92 -4.96
CA MET A 63 0.58 -31.20 -6.22
C MET A 63 1.65 -30.12 -6.46
N ALA A 64 2.22 -30.11 -7.66
CA ALA A 64 3.24 -29.13 -8.07
C ALA A 64 2.77 -27.67 -7.90
N SER A 65 1.46 -27.43 -8.01
CA SER A 65 0.87 -26.10 -7.87
C SER A 65 1.09 -25.45 -6.49
N TYR A 66 1.31 -26.25 -5.43
CA TYR A 66 1.62 -25.70 -4.11
C TYR A 66 3.02 -25.07 -4.02
N HIS A 67 3.91 -25.35 -4.97
CA HIS A 67 5.26 -24.77 -5.04
C HIS A 67 5.42 -23.74 -6.17
N ASP A 68 4.31 -23.30 -6.79
CA ASP A 68 4.34 -22.34 -7.89
C ASP A 68 4.55 -20.91 -7.39
N PHE A 69 5.82 -20.48 -7.30
CA PHE A 69 6.20 -19.09 -6.98
C PHE A 69 5.65 -18.07 -8.00
N PHE A 70 5.34 -18.50 -9.22
CA PHE A 70 4.85 -17.61 -10.26
C PHE A 70 3.43 -17.10 -9.97
N PHE A 71 2.58 -17.88 -9.30
CA PHE A 71 1.19 -17.50 -9.08
C PHE A 71 1.06 -16.31 -8.12
N PRO A 72 1.70 -16.31 -6.93
CA PRO A 72 1.71 -15.12 -6.07
C PRO A 72 2.39 -13.91 -6.72
N PHE A 73 3.44 -14.13 -7.52
CA PHE A 73 4.12 -13.03 -8.21
C PHE A 73 3.21 -12.29 -9.20
N VAL A 74 2.37 -13.00 -9.95
CA VAL A 74 1.37 -12.37 -10.83
C VAL A 74 0.33 -11.60 -10.00
N GLY A 75 -0.05 -12.12 -8.83
CA GLY A 75 -0.87 -11.41 -7.85
C GLY A 75 -0.24 -10.09 -7.41
N PHE A 76 1.04 -10.12 -7.03
CA PHE A 76 1.82 -8.95 -6.67
C PHE A 76 1.85 -7.89 -7.79
N LEU A 77 2.06 -8.29 -9.05
CA LEU A 77 2.05 -7.37 -10.20
C LEU A 77 0.69 -6.69 -10.39
N LYS A 78 -0.40 -7.46 -10.24
CA LYS A 78 -1.75 -6.89 -10.24
C LYS A 78 -1.93 -5.92 -9.07
N GLY A 79 -1.44 -6.27 -7.88
CA GLY A 79 -1.45 -5.43 -6.68
C GLY A 79 -0.73 -4.08 -6.87
N LEU A 80 0.41 -4.08 -7.57
CA LEU A 80 1.11 -2.84 -7.96
C LEU A 80 0.23 -1.95 -8.85
N GLY A 81 -0.39 -2.53 -9.87
CA GLY A 81 -1.30 -1.80 -10.76
C GLY A 81 -2.52 -1.25 -10.01
N PHE A 82 -3.20 -2.10 -9.23
CA PHE A 82 -4.37 -1.70 -8.45
C PHE A 82 -4.03 -0.67 -7.38
N GLY A 83 -2.83 -0.70 -6.79
CA GLY A 83 -2.37 0.24 -5.77
C GLY A 83 -2.22 1.69 -6.25
N LEU A 84 -2.14 1.91 -7.57
CA LEU A 84 -2.06 3.26 -8.16
C LEU A 84 -3.35 4.07 -7.92
N VAL A 85 -4.52 3.44 -8.04
CA VAL A 85 -5.82 4.11 -7.91
C VAL A 85 -6.10 4.62 -6.48
N PRO A 86 -6.01 3.80 -5.42
CA PRO A 86 -6.26 4.28 -4.06
C PRO A 86 -5.18 5.25 -3.58
N SER A 87 -3.92 5.09 -4.01
CA SER A 87 -2.86 6.06 -3.69
C SER A 87 -3.13 7.42 -4.33
N LEU A 88 -3.66 7.48 -5.56
CA LEU A 88 -4.11 8.72 -6.20
C LEU A 88 -5.24 9.39 -5.41
N LEU A 89 -6.24 8.62 -4.98
CA LEU A 89 -7.33 9.15 -4.15
C LEU A 89 -6.81 9.73 -2.83
N ILE A 90 -5.93 9.00 -2.13
CA ILE A 90 -5.32 9.45 -0.87
C ILE A 90 -4.51 10.74 -1.07
N ALA A 91 -3.73 10.82 -2.14
CA ALA A 91 -2.98 12.00 -2.49
C ALA A 91 -3.90 13.19 -2.75
N PHE A 92 -4.97 12.98 -3.53
CA PHE A 92 -5.95 14.02 -3.85
C PHE A 92 -6.62 14.60 -2.61
N PHE A 93 -7.03 13.75 -1.66
CA PHE A 93 -7.61 14.22 -0.40
C PHE A 93 -6.59 14.92 0.50
N THR A 94 -5.35 14.44 0.52
CA THR A 94 -4.33 14.95 1.47
C THR A 94 -3.61 16.20 0.97
N SER A 95 -3.43 16.33 -0.34
CA SER A 95 -2.80 17.48 -0.99
C SER A 95 -3.73 18.68 -1.08
N ARG A 96 -5.05 18.49 -0.94
CA ARG A 96 -6.01 19.60 -0.91
C ARG A 96 -5.69 20.49 0.29
N GLN A 97 -5.18 21.69 0.02
CA GLN A 97 -4.84 22.68 1.02
C GLN A 97 -6.13 23.32 1.55
N TRP A 98 -6.77 22.70 2.54
CA TRP A 98 -7.92 23.27 3.28
C TRP A 98 -7.53 24.45 4.20
N THR A 99 -6.49 25.21 3.84
CA THR A 99 -5.96 26.31 4.67
C THR A 99 -5.54 27.46 3.78
N LYS A 100 -6.53 28.11 3.15
CA LYS A 100 -6.40 29.52 2.73
C LYS A 100 -7.61 30.39 3.11
N GLU A 101 -8.59 29.90 3.85
CA GLU A 101 -9.86 30.60 4.06
C GLU A 101 -10.31 30.73 5.52
N LEU A 102 -9.40 30.65 6.50
CA LEU A 102 -9.72 30.96 7.89
C LEU A 102 -8.78 31.99 8.56
N ASP A 103 -7.86 32.59 7.80
CA ASP A 103 -6.93 33.61 8.34
C ASP A 103 -7.26 35.03 7.85
N HIS A 104 -8.32 35.21 7.06
CA HIS A 104 -8.71 36.53 6.54
C HIS A 104 -9.92 37.16 7.26
N ASP A 105 -10.52 36.45 8.23
CA ASP A 105 -11.70 36.89 9.00
C ASP A 105 -11.39 37.24 10.47
N GLN A 106 -10.12 37.42 10.84
CA GLN A 106 -9.72 37.83 12.20
C GLN A 106 -8.90 39.13 12.23
N VAL A 107 -8.80 39.86 11.11
CA VAL A 107 -8.13 41.17 11.04
C VAL A 107 -8.99 42.17 10.26
N THR A 108 -10.18 42.46 10.78
CA THR A 108 -10.92 43.72 10.56
C THR A 108 -11.70 44.05 11.82
#